data_AF-A0A5C7W8M1-F1
#
_entry.id   AF-A0A5C7W8M1-F1
#
_cell.length_a   1.000
_cell.length_b   1.000
_cell.length_c   1.000
_cell.angle_alpha   90.00
_cell.angle_beta   90.00
_cell.angle_gamma   90.00
#
_symmetry.space_group_name_H-M   'P 1'
#
loop_
_entity.id
_entity.type
_entity.pdbx_description
1 polymer ?
#
loop_
_entity_poly.entity_id
_entity_poly.type
_entity_poly.pdbx_seq_one_letter_code
_entity_poly.pdbx_strand_id
1 'polypeptide(L)'
;MSIFSHFQQRFEATRQEEYSLQEYLELCKTDRSAYATAAERMLMAIGSPELLDTSVDPRLSRIFSNKVIRRYPAFADFHGMEECIDQIVSYFRHAAQGLEEKKQILYLLGPVGGGKSSLAEKLKQLMEHIPFYAIKGSPVFESPLGLFNADEDGKILEEEYGIPQRYLRSIMSPWATKRLNEFGGDISKFRVVKLHPSILNQIAIAKTEPGDENNQDISALVGKVDIRKLEEYPQNDADAYSYSGALCRANQGLMEFVEMFKA
;
A
#
# COMPACT_ATOMS: atom_id res chain seq x y z
N MET A 1 -13.57 -27.77 13.73
CA MET A 1 -13.90 -26.37 14.08
C MET A 1 -15.09 -25.93 13.24
N SER A 2 -16.06 -25.23 13.83
CA SER A 2 -17.25 -24.72 13.13
C SER A 2 -16.87 -23.53 12.23
N ILE A 3 -17.58 -23.34 11.11
CA ILE A 3 -17.40 -22.17 10.23
C ILE A 3 -17.52 -20.85 10.98
N PHE A 4 -18.41 -20.79 11.99
CA PHE A 4 -18.62 -19.62 12.83
C PHE A 4 -17.39 -19.32 13.72
N SER A 5 -16.77 -20.35 14.31
CA SER A 5 -15.55 -20.18 15.11
C SER A 5 -14.35 -19.73 14.26
N HIS A 6 -14.25 -20.22 13.03
CA HIS A 6 -13.21 -19.78 12.09
C HIS A 6 -13.41 -18.32 11.66
N PHE A 7 -14.66 -17.91 11.41
CA PHE A 7 -14.97 -16.51 11.08
C PHE A 7 -14.66 -15.57 12.25
N GLN A 8 -15.04 -15.96 13.47
CA GLN A 8 -14.76 -15.17 14.67
C GLN A 8 -13.26 -15.02 14.93
N GLN A 9 -12.48 -16.11 14.79
CA GLN A 9 -11.02 -16.06 14.91
C GLN A 9 -10.38 -15.17 13.84
N ARG A 10 -10.86 -15.22 12.59
CA ARG A 10 -10.39 -14.30 11.54
C ARG A 10 -10.69 -12.85 11.87
N PHE A 11 -11.88 -12.57 12.37
CA PHE A 11 -12.28 -11.21 12.77
C PHE A 11 -11.43 -10.70 13.95
N GLU A 12 -11.18 -11.54 14.95
CA GLU A 12 -10.31 -11.22 16.08
C GLU A 12 -8.85 -11.03 15.65
N ALA A 13 -8.35 -11.83 14.70
CA ALA A 13 -7.01 -11.66 14.14
C ALA A 13 -6.86 -10.36 13.34
N THR A 14 -7.94 -9.81 12.78
CA THR A 14 -7.95 -8.48 12.14
C THR A 14 -8.21 -7.34 13.12
N ARG A 15 -8.41 -7.62 14.41
CA ARG A 15 -8.57 -6.57 15.42
C ARG A 15 -7.25 -5.81 15.54
N GLN A 16 -7.33 -4.48 15.54
CA GLN A 16 -6.15 -3.62 15.58
C GLN A 16 -5.29 -3.92 16.81
N GLU A 17 -4.12 -4.50 16.57
CA GLU A 17 -3.06 -4.59 17.56
C GLU A 17 -2.48 -3.19 17.74
N GLU A 18 -2.47 -2.69 18.98
CA GLU A 18 -1.96 -1.37 19.31
C GLU A 18 -0.59 -1.47 19.99
N TYR A 19 0.31 -0.58 19.59
CA TYR A 19 1.68 -0.50 20.07
C TYR A 19 1.97 0.93 20.53
N SER A 20 2.84 1.09 21.52
CA SER A 20 3.59 2.32 21.70
C SER A 20 4.56 2.52 20.54
N LEU A 21 5.03 3.75 20.35
CA LEU A 21 6.08 4.01 19.37
C LEU A 21 7.35 3.19 19.68
N GLN A 22 7.71 3.03 20.96
CA GLN A 22 8.86 2.21 21.36
C GLN A 22 8.67 0.73 21.01
N GLU A 23 7.52 0.14 21.32
CA GLU A 23 7.23 -1.27 20.98
C GLU A 23 7.27 -1.49 19.47
N TYR A 24 6.80 -0.54 18.67
CA TYR A 24 6.91 -0.57 17.22
C TYR A 24 8.37 -0.54 16.75
N LEU A 25 9.19 0.34 17.30
CA LEU A 25 10.62 0.42 16.95
C LEU A 25 11.37 -0.87 17.34
N GLU A 26 11.09 -1.45 18.51
CA GLU A 26 11.64 -2.75 18.90
C GLU A 26 11.19 -3.88 17.96
N LEU A 27 9.93 -3.86 17.53
CA LEU A 27 9.44 -4.81 16.53
C LEU A 27 10.24 -4.72 15.23
N CYS A 28 10.54 -3.51 14.74
CA CYS A 28 11.33 -3.29 13.52
C CYS A 28 12.71 -3.95 13.56
N LYS A 29 13.32 -4.15 14.73
CA LYS A 29 14.61 -4.87 14.85
C LYS A 29 14.49 -6.33 14.42
N THR A 30 13.34 -6.94 14.72
CA THR A 30 13.12 -8.38 14.55
C THR A 30 12.35 -8.71 13.28
N ASP A 31 11.48 -7.80 12.84
CA ASP A 31 10.59 -7.99 11.71
C ASP A 31 10.68 -6.83 10.72
N ARG A 32 11.40 -7.07 9.62
CA ARG A 32 11.52 -6.11 8.51
C ARG A 32 10.20 -5.82 7.81
N SER A 33 9.19 -6.68 7.94
CA SER A 33 7.87 -6.44 7.35
C SER A 33 7.15 -5.27 8.03
N ALA A 34 7.55 -4.91 9.27
CA ALA A 34 6.94 -3.82 10.04
C ALA A 34 7.12 -2.43 9.41
N TYR A 35 8.18 -2.24 8.63
CA TYR A 35 8.46 -1.00 7.90
C TYR A 35 8.53 -1.21 6.38
N ALA A 36 8.04 -2.35 5.88
CA ALA A 36 8.04 -2.66 4.46
C ALA A 36 7.12 -1.71 3.67
N THR A 37 7.66 -1.17 2.59
CA THR A 37 6.94 -0.35 1.61
C THR A 37 5.83 -1.13 0.91
N ALA A 38 4.88 -0.43 0.29
CA ALA A 38 3.81 -1.05 -0.49
C ALA A 38 4.35 -2.04 -1.55
N ALA A 39 5.45 -1.69 -2.22
CA ALA A 39 6.08 -2.53 -3.23
C ALA A 39 6.71 -3.81 -2.62
N GLU A 40 7.41 -3.69 -1.49
CA GLU A 40 7.96 -4.86 -0.79
C GLU A 40 6.85 -5.79 -0.31
N ARG A 41 5.77 -5.24 0.27
CA ARG A 41 4.63 -6.04 0.71
C ARG A 41 3.90 -6.72 -0.46
N MET A 42 3.80 -6.05 -1.61
CA MET A 42 3.29 -6.67 -2.83
C MET A 42 4.16 -7.87 -3.26
N LEU A 43 5.49 -7.74 -3.23
CA LEU A 43 6.39 -8.85 -3.56
C LEU A 43 6.28 -10.01 -2.55
N MET A 44 6.14 -9.71 -1.26
CA MET A 44 5.88 -10.72 -0.22
C MET A 44 4.58 -11.47 -0.51
N ALA A 45 3.52 -10.77 -0.92
CA ALA A 45 2.24 -11.39 -1.27
C ALA A 45 2.30 -12.23 -2.55
N ILE A 46 3.05 -11.77 -3.57
CA ILE A 46 3.23 -12.48 -4.84
C ILE A 46 4.05 -13.76 -4.66
N GLY A 47 5.09 -13.70 -3.83
CA GLY A 47 6.00 -14.82 -3.57
C GLY A 47 7.04 -15.05 -4.67
N SER A 48 7.71 -16.20 -4.60
CA SER A 48 8.79 -16.57 -5.52
C SER A 48 8.27 -17.19 -6.82
N PRO A 49 8.91 -16.94 -7.97
CA PRO A 49 8.56 -17.59 -9.23
C PRO A 49 9.07 -19.03 -9.29
N GLU A 50 8.33 -19.86 -10.03
CA GLU A 50 8.78 -21.15 -10.55
C GLU A 50 9.39 -20.93 -11.94
N LEU A 51 10.55 -21.55 -12.20
CA LEU A 51 11.17 -21.52 -13.52
C LEU A 51 10.59 -22.65 -14.37
N LEU A 52 9.97 -22.27 -15.49
CA LEU A 52 9.36 -23.20 -16.43
C LEU A 52 10.19 -23.24 -17.71
N ASP A 53 10.81 -24.38 -17.98
CA ASP A 53 11.39 -24.65 -19.29
C ASP A 53 10.26 -24.95 -20.27
N THR A 54 10.06 -24.08 -21.27
CA THR A 54 8.96 -24.26 -22.23
C THR A 54 9.30 -25.24 -23.34
N SER A 55 10.56 -25.67 -23.47
CA SER A 55 10.99 -26.63 -24.49
C SER A 55 10.44 -28.04 -24.28
N VAL A 56 10.12 -28.39 -23.02
CA VAL A 56 9.59 -29.72 -22.67
C VAL A 56 8.09 -29.87 -22.93
N ASP A 57 7.37 -28.76 -23.14
CA ASP A 57 5.94 -28.75 -23.44
C ASP A 57 5.71 -28.24 -24.88
N PRO A 58 5.22 -29.08 -25.81
CA PRO A 58 5.02 -28.68 -27.22
C PRO A 58 4.10 -27.47 -27.43
N ARG A 59 3.14 -27.21 -26.52
CA ARG A 59 2.25 -26.05 -26.58
C ARG A 59 2.99 -24.80 -26.13
N LEU A 60 3.67 -24.86 -24.99
CA LEU A 60 4.41 -23.71 -24.46
C LEU A 60 5.63 -23.37 -25.31
N SER A 61 6.29 -24.38 -25.87
CA SER A 61 7.37 -24.25 -26.85
C SER A 61 6.99 -23.33 -28.02
N ARG A 62 5.78 -23.49 -28.57
CA ARG A 62 5.28 -22.67 -29.69
C ARG A 62 4.94 -21.24 -29.27
N ILE A 63 4.49 -21.03 -28.04
CA ILE A 63 4.07 -19.72 -27.54
C ILE A 63 5.29 -18.89 -27.12
N PHE A 64 6.23 -19.51 -26.42
CA PHE A 64 7.38 -18.83 -25.79
C PHE A 64 8.71 -19.13 -26.48
N SER A 65 8.69 -19.79 -27.64
CA SER A 65 9.89 -20.08 -28.45
C SER A 65 11.00 -20.78 -27.65
N ASN A 66 10.65 -21.81 -26.89
CA ASN A 66 11.56 -22.58 -26.04
C ASN A 66 12.32 -21.77 -24.96
N LYS A 67 11.85 -20.58 -24.59
CA LYS A 67 12.43 -19.80 -23.50
C LYS A 67 12.13 -20.42 -22.14
N VAL A 68 13.02 -20.19 -21.17
CA VAL A 68 12.70 -20.41 -19.75
C VAL A 68 11.94 -19.18 -19.25
N ILE A 69 10.72 -19.38 -18.75
CA ILE A 69 9.88 -18.30 -18.25
C ILE A 69 9.70 -18.40 -16.73
N ARG A 70 9.37 -17.27 -16.10
CA ARG A 70 9.01 -17.20 -14.69
C ARG A 70 7.50 -17.27 -14.55
N ARG A 71 7.01 -18.25 -13.80
CA ARG A 71 5.59 -18.37 -13.46
C ARG A 71 5.41 -18.10 -11.97
N TYR A 72 4.48 -17.22 -11.63
CA TYR A 72 4.19 -16.88 -10.25
C TYR A 72 2.91 -17.59 -9.82
N PRO A 73 2.94 -18.48 -8.79
CA PRO A 73 1.75 -19.22 -8.34
C PRO A 73 0.58 -18.31 -7.94
N ALA A 74 0.89 -17.12 -7.42
CA ALA A 74 -0.11 -16.09 -7.13
C ALA A 74 -0.98 -15.73 -8.34
N PHE A 75 -0.50 -15.93 -9.57
CA PHE A 75 -1.21 -15.62 -10.82
C PHE A 75 -1.52 -16.89 -11.64
N ALA A 76 -1.70 -18.04 -10.99
CA ALA A 76 -1.90 -19.32 -11.68
C ALA A 76 -3.08 -19.33 -12.69
N ASP A 77 -4.11 -18.52 -12.44
CA ASP A 77 -5.31 -18.38 -13.27
C ASP A 77 -5.14 -17.46 -14.49
N PHE A 78 -3.98 -16.78 -14.61
CA PHE A 78 -3.68 -15.85 -15.70
C PHE A 78 -2.86 -16.53 -16.79
N HIS A 79 -3.55 -17.27 -17.66
CA HIS A 79 -2.92 -18.00 -18.76
C HIS A 79 -2.52 -17.07 -19.92
N GLY A 80 -1.29 -17.22 -20.41
CA GLY A 80 -0.78 -16.44 -21.56
C GLY A 80 -0.34 -15.01 -21.20
N MET A 81 -0.35 -14.66 -19.92
CA MET A 81 0.10 -13.36 -19.41
C MET A 81 1.43 -13.44 -18.65
N GLU A 82 2.16 -14.56 -18.75
CA GLU A 82 3.35 -14.85 -17.94
C GLU A 82 4.45 -13.79 -18.11
N GLU A 83 4.75 -13.38 -19.34
CA GLU A 83 5.74 -12.30 -19.60
C GLU A 83 5.25 -10.94 -19.06
N CYS A 84 3.95 -10.63 -19.19
CA CYS A 84 3.37 -9.39 -18.66
C CYS A 84 3.39 -9.35 -17.13
N ILE A 85 3.07 -10.47 -16.49
CA ILE A 85 3.16 -10.62 -15.03
C ILE A 85 4.60 -10.47 -14.57
N ASP A 86 5.58 -11.08 -15.26
CA ASP A 86 6.99 -10.92 -14.88
C ASP A 86 7.46 -9.46 -14.99
N GLN A 87 6.99 -8.71 -15.99
CA GLN A 87 7.25 -7.27 -16.09
C GLN A 87 6.65 -6.49 -14.91
N ILE A 88 5.41 -6.79 -14.51
CA ILE A 88 4.76 -6.15 -13.35
C ILE A 88 5.50 -6.49 -12.05
N VAL A 89 5.90 -7.75 -11.86
CA VAL A 89 6.70 -8.16 -10.71
C VAL A 89 8.06 -7.47 -10.73
N SER A 90 8.67 -7.30 -11.90
CA SER A 90 9.93 -6.56 -12.04
C SER A 90 9.77 -5.09 -11.66
N TYR A 91 8.67 -4.45 -12.04
CA TYR A 91 8.35 -3.08 -11.61
C TYR A 91 8.30 -2.98 -10.09
N PHE A 92 7.58 -3.88 -9.40
CA PHE A 92 7.55 -3.88 -7.93
C PHE A 92 8.93 -4.20 -7.33
N ARG A 93 9.71 -5.09 -7.94
CA ARG A 93 11.07 -5.44 -7.51
C ARG A 93 11.99 -4.22 -7.53
N HIS A 94 11.97 -3.45 -8.60
CA HIS A 94 12.77 -2.24 -8.71
C HIS A 94 12.28 -1.13 -7.78
N ALA A 95 10.96 -0.95 -7.66
CA ALA A 95 10.36 -0.01 -6.72
C ALA A 95 10.74 -0.33 -5.26
N ALA A 96 10.70 -1.60 -4.86
CA ALA A 96 11.11 -2.09 -3.54
C ALA A 96 12.60 -1.81 -3.23
N GLN A 97 13.46 -1.82 -4.26
CA GLN A 97 14.88 -1.46 -4.11
C GLN A 97 15.10 0.05 -4.03
N GLY A 98 14.06 0.86 -4.16
CA GLY A 98 14.14 2.32 -4.11
C GLY A 98 14.61 2.96 -5.41
N LEU A 99 14.56 2.23 -6.54
CA LEU A 99 14.88 2.72 -7.89
C LEU A 99 13.79 3.65 -8.42
N GLU A 100 13.89 4.06 -9.69
CA GLU A 100 13.06 5.12 -10.29
C GLU A 100 11.58 4.72 -10.39
N GLU A 101 11.29 3.42 -10.53
CA GLU A 101 9.94 2.86 -10.61
C GLU A 101 9.07 3.25 -9.41
N LYS A 102 9.66 3.54 -8.24
CA LYS A 102 8.91 4.01 -7.06
C LYS A 102 8.19 5.34 -7.27
N LYS A 103 8.62 6.13 -8.26
CA LYS A 103 8.03 7.45 -8.61
C LYS A 103 7.13 7.36 -9.84
N GLN A 104 6.99 6.19 -10.44
CA GLN A 104 6.25 5.97 -11.67
C GLN A 104 4.89 5.35 -11.37
N ILE A 105 3.94 5.50 -12.30
CA ILE A 105 2.62 4.88 -12.23
C ILE A 105 2.59 3.70 -13.20
N LEU A 106 2.15 2.53 -12.72
CA LEU A 106 1.96 1.35 -13.56
C LEU A 106 0.74 1.56 -14.47
N TYR A 107 0.96 1.59 -15.79
CA TYR A 107 -0.09 1.76 -16.78
C TYR A 107 -0.35 0.45 -17.54
N LEU A 108 -1.55 -0.11 -17.39
CA LEU A 108 -1.97 -1.34 -18.08
C LEU A 108 -2.63 -0.99 -19.41
N LEU A 109 -1.88 -1.11 -20.51
CA LEU A 109 -2.37 -0.87 -21.87
C LEU A 109 -2.71 -2.19 -22.58
N GLY A 110 -3.86 -2.24 -23.28
CA GLY A 110 -4.23 -3.41 -24.08
C GLY A 110 -5.68 -3.37 -24.58
N PRO A 111 -6.07 -4.31 -25.46
CA PRO A 111 -7.41 -4.36 -26.04
C PRO A 111 -8.50 -4.63 -24.98
N VAL A 112 -9.75 -4.34 -25.35
CA VAL A 112 -10.93 -4.71 -24.54
C VAL A 112 -10.92 -6.23 -24.35
N GLY A 113 -11.21 -6.69 -23.12
CA GLY A 113 -11.20 -8.12 -22.79
C GLY A 113 -9.81 -8.72 -22.51
N GLY A 114 -8.72 -7.96 -22.61
CA GLY A 114 -7.35 -8.45 -22.35
C GLY A 114 -6.98 -8.71 -20.87
N GLY A 115 -7.96 -8.91 -19.98
CA GLY A 115 -7.70 -9.26 -18.57
C GLY A 115 -7.14 -8.15 -17.67
N LYS A 116 -7.04 -6.90 -18.14
CA LYS A 116 -6.47 -5.76 -17.39
C LYS A 116 -7.13 -5.53 -16.03
N SER A 117 -8.46 -5.47 -16.01
CA SER A 117 -9.22 -5.27 -14.78
C SER A 117 -9.08 -6.48 -13.85
N SER A 118 -9.09 -7.69 -14.38
CA SER A 118 -8.84 -8.91 -13.59
C SER A 118 -7.47 -8.88 -12.91
N LEU A 119 -6.45 -8.39 -13.61
CA LEU A 119 -5.10 -8.24 -13.09
C LEU A 119 -5.03 -7.17 -11.98
N ALA A 120 -5.68 -6.02 -12.20
CA ALA A 120 -5.78 -4.97 -11.18
C ALA A 120 -6.50 -5.46 -9.92
N GLU A 121 -7.61 -6.20 -10.07
CA GLU A 121 -8.30 -6.85 -8.94
C GLU A 121 -7.40 -7.86 -8.23
N LYS A 122 -6.63 -8.66 -8.98
CA LYS A 122 -5.72 -9.62 -8.38
C LYS A 122 -4.61 -8.94 -7.57
N LEU A 123 -4.05 -7.84 -8.07
CA LEU A 123 -3.06 -7.05 -7.32
C LEU A 123 -3.66 -6.48 -6.03
N LYS A 124 -4.89 -5.95 -6.08
CA LYS A 124 -5.59 -5.48 -4.87
C LYS A 124 -5.80 -6.60 -3.85
N GLN A 125 -6.23 -7.79 -4.30
CA GLN A 125 -6.38 -8.97 -3.42
C GLN A 125 -5.05 -9.38 -2.77
N LEU A 126 -3.97 -9.40 -3.55
CA LEU A 126 -2.63 -9.72 -3.01
C LEU A 126 -2.18 -8.68 -1.99
N MET A 127 -2.50 -7.40 -2.18
CA MET A 127 -2.19 -6.35 -1.20
C MET A 127 -2.88 -6.58 0.16
N GLU A 128 -4.07 -7.19 0.20
CA GLU A 128 -4.77 -7.52 1.47
C GLU A 128 -4.03 -8.57 2.32
N HIS A 129 -3.09 -9.33 1.75
CA HIS A 129 -2.43 -10.43 2.45
C HIS A 129 -1.41 -9.96 3.50
N ILE A 130 -0.77 -8.80 3.28
CA ILE A 130 0.35 -8.36 4.12
C ILE A 130 -0.07 -7.10 4.91
N PRO A 131 -0.07 -7.15 6.25
CA PRO A 131 -0.41 -6.00 7.07
C PRO A 131 0.65 -4.90 6.99
N PHE A 132 0.32 -3.72 7.50
CA PHE A 132 1.23 -2.60 7.63
C PHE A 132 0.96 -1.84 8.93
N TYR A 133 1.88 -0.96 9.31
CA TYR A 133 1.77 -0.18 10.54
C TYR A 133 1.51 1.28 10.21
N ALA A 134 0.61 1.90 10.98
CA ALA A 134 0.23 3.29 10.82
C ALA A 134 0.09 3.99 12.17
N ILE A 135 0.20 5.31 12.17
CA ILE A 135 -0.12 6.10 13.36
C ILE A 135 -1.61 5.93 13.69
N LYS A 136 -1.90 5.60 14.95
CA LYS A 136 -3.26 5.45 15.45
C LYS A 136 -4.05 6.74 15.28
N GLY A 137 -5.19 6.65 14.61
CA GLY A 137 -6.05 7.80 14.34
C GLY A 137 -5.64 8.65 13.13
N SER A 138 -4.51 8.34 12.48
CA SER A 138 -4.13 9.05 11.26
C SER A 138 -5.19 8.82 10.18
N PRO A 139 -5.77 9.89 9.62
CA PRO A 139 -6.85 9.77 8.63
C PRO A 139 -6.32 9.36 7.25
N VAL A 140 -5.00 9.40 7.06
CA VAL A 140 -4.29 9.05 5.82
C VAL A 140 -3.41 7.82 5.99
N PHE A 141 -3.58 7.04 7.06
CA PHE A 141 -2.79 5.84 7.32
C PHE A 141 -1.28 6.09 7.26
N GLU A 142 -0.78 7.20 7.79
CA GLU A 142 0.65 7.54 7.65
C GLU A 142 1.56 6.58 8.43
N SER A 143 2.75 6.35 7.89
CA SER A 143 3.76 5.50 8.52
C SER A 143 4.25 6.13 9.84
N PRO A 144 4.45 5.35 10.91
CA PRO A 144 5.05 5.85 12.14
C PRO A 144 6.46 6.43 11.92
N LEU A 145 7.17 5.94 10.90
CA LEU A 145 8.50 6.44 10.55
C LEU A 145 8.48 7.87 10.00
N GLY A 146 7.31 8.40 9.61
CA GLY A 146 7.16 9.79 9.20
C GLY A 146 7.33 10.80 10.34
N LEU A 147 7.37 10.36 11.60
CA LEU A 147 7.66 11.20 12.77
C LEU A 147 9.14 11.59 12.90
N PHE A 148 10.04 10.89 12.18
CA PHE A 148 11.48 11.05 12.30
C PHE A 148 12.06 11.78 11.10
N ASN A 149 13.09 12.58 11.34
CA ASN A 149 13.85 13.27 10.31
C ASN A 149 14.98 12.35 9.81
N ALA A 150 15.04 12.13 8.50
CA ALA A 150 16.07 11.28 7.89
C ALA A 150 17.50 11.76 8.17
N ASP A 151 17.72 13.07 8.21
CA ASP A 151 19.05 13.67 8.38
C ASP A 151 19.50 13.70 9.85
N GLU A 152 18.55 13.92 10.77
CA GLU A 152 18.83 14.07 12.21
C GLU A 152 18.77 12.72 12.95
N ASP A 153 17.71 11.95 12.72
CA ASP A 153 17.40 10.71 13.45
C ASP A 153 17.88 9.47 12.71
N GLY A 154 18.15 9.56 11.41
CA GLY A 154 18.33 8.39 10.56
C GLY A 154 19.52 7.52 10.95
N LYS A 155 20.62 8.12 11.42
CA LYS A 155 21.78 7.36 11.91
C LYS A 155 21.44 6.59 13.20
N ILE A 156 20.70 7.22 14.12
CA ILE A 156 20.30 6.62 15.39
C ILE A 156 19.36 5.44 15.12
N LEU A 157 18.37 5.62 14.23
CA LEU A 157 17.43 4.56 13.86
C LEU A 157 18.10 3.36 13.18
N GLU A 158 19.13 3.61 12.37
CA GLU A 158 19.89 2.55 11.72
C GLU A 158 20.78 1.78 12.72
N GLU A 159 21.45 2.48 13.64
CA GLU A 159 22.33 1.87 14.65
C GLU A 159 21.57 1.13 15.75
N GLU A 160 20.49 1.72 16.27
CA GLU A 160 19.75 1.15 17.40
C GLU A 160 18.66 0.17 16.97
N TYR A 161 17.95 0.47 15.88
CA TYR A 161 16.76 -0.28 15.45
C TYR A 161 16.94 -1.04 14.13
N GLY A 162 18.08 -0.86 13.44
CA GLY A 162 18.37 -1.52 12.17
C GLY A 162 17.49 -1.02 11.01
N ILE A 163 16.88 0.16 11.14
CA ILE A 163 16.00 0.75 10.12
C ILE A 163 16.85 1.60 9.18
N PRO A 164 17.02 1.21 7.90
CA PRO A 164 17.86 1.97 6.98
C PRO A 164 17.23 3.35 6.67
N GLN A 165 18.07 4.38 6.54
CA GLN A 165 17.63 5.76 6.26
C GLN A 165 16.70 5.90 5.04
N ARG A 166 16.80 5.00 4.06
CA ARG A 166 15.95 5.02 2.86
C ARG A 166 14.44 4.91 3.16
N TYR A 167 14.06 4.36 4.33
CA TYR A 167 12.67 4.23 4.77
C TYR A 167 12.12 5.50 5.44
N LEU A 168 12.97 6.46 5.78
CA LEU A 168 12.61 7.70 6.50
C LEU A 168 12.26 8.86 5.57
N ARG A 169 11.80 8.56 4.34
CA ARG A 169 11.50 9.58 3.32
C ARG A 169 10.09 10.18 3.44
N SER A 170 9.25 9.61 4.29
CA SER A 170 7.90 10.11 4.54
C SER A 170 7.95 11.37 5.40
N ILE A 171 7.08 12.32 5.11
CA ILE A 171 6.87 13.52 5.92
C ILE A 171 5.62 13.36 6.79
N MET A 172 5.58 14.05 7.93
CA MET A 172 4.38 14.14 8.75
C MET A 172 3.23 14.78 7.97
N SER A 173 2.04 14.21 8.09
CA SER A 173 0.83 14.84 7.57
C SER A 173 0.49 16.15 8.33
N PRO A 174 -0.35 17.04 7.78
CA PRO A 174 -0.88 18.18 8.53
C PRO A 174 -1.58 17.76 9.83
N TRP A 175 -2.24 16.60 9.82
CA TRP A 175 -2.89 16.03 11.00
C TRP A 175 -1.85 15.61 12.05
N ALA A 176 -0.81 14.88 11.67
CA ALA A 176 0.24 14.48 12.62
C ALA A 176 1.03 15.68 13.17
N THR A 177 1.33 16.67 12.32
CA THR A 177 1.96 17.93 12.75
C THR A 177 1.12 18.64 13.82
N LYS A 178 -0.21 18.70 13.65
CA LYS A 178 -1.12 19.25 14.67
C LYS A 178 -1.04 18.45 15.98
N ARG A 179 -1.10 17.12 15.92
CA ARG A 179 -1.00 16.25 17.10
C ARG A 179 0.35 16.38 17.82
N LEU A 180 1.44 16.51 17.08
CA LEU A 180 2.77 16.73 17.67
C LEU A 180 2.81 18.02 18.49
N ASN A 181 2.22 19.10 17.97
CA ASN A 181 2.12 20.38 18.70
C ASN A 181 1.26 20.26 19.97
N GLU A 182 0.10 19.60 19.89
CA GLU A 182 -0.76 19.33 21.05
C GLU A 182 -0.09 18.45 22.11
N PHE A 183 0.78 17.54 21.68
CA PHE A 183 1.59 16.71 22.55
C PHE A 183 2.79 17.43 23.17
N GLY A 184 3.06 18.66 22.75
CA GLY A 184 4.21 19.46 23.20
C GLY A 184 5.54 18.97 22.64
N GLY A 185 5.53 18.37 21.45
CA GLY A 185 6.71 17.78 20.82
C GLY A 185 7.03 16.35 21.30
N ASP A 186 6.23 15.79 22.21
CA ASP A 186 6.46 14.46 22.76
C ASP A 186 5.93 13.36 21.82
N ILE A 187 6.83 12.79 21.01
CA ILE A 187 6.50 11.71 20.07
C ILE A 187 6.09 10.40 20.77
N SER A 188 6.41 10.22 22.06
CA SER A 188 6.08 8.99 22.80
C SER A 188 4.57 8.82 23.03
N LYS A 189 3.80 9.92 22.92
CA LYS A 189 2.33 9.92 23.00
C LYS A 189 1.67 9.37 21.75
N PHE A 190 2.40 9.27 20.62
CA PHE A 190 1.88 8.59 19.45
C PHE A 190 1.78 7.09 19.70
N ARG A 191 0.66 6.53 19.26
CA ARG A 191 0.41 5.09 19.27
C ARG A 191 0.44 4.60 17.83
N VAL A 192 0.88 3.36 17.65
CA VAL A 192 0.94 2.69 16.35
C VAL A 192 -0.11 1.59 16.34
N VAL A 193 -0.77 1.41 15.20
CA VAL A 193 -1.72 0.31 14.97
C VAL A 193 -1.27 -0.53 13.79
N LYS A 194 -1.41 -1.84 13.93
CA LYS A 194 -1.31 -2.78 12.82
C LYS A 194 -2.62 -2.80 12.07
N LEU A 195 -2.56 -2.52 10.77
CA LEU A 195 -3.70 -2.47 9.87
C LEU A 195 -3.55 -3.53 8.78
N HIS A 196 -4.66 -4.14 8.41
CA HIS A 196 -4.75 -5.00 7.23
C HIS A 196 -5.31 -4.19 6.07
N PRO A 197 -4.62 -4.13 4.91
CA PRO A 197 -5.20 -3.52 3.73
C PRO A 197 -6.54 -4.18 3.40
N SER A 198 -7.50 -3.38 2.97
CA SER A 198 -8.85 -3.85 2.70
C SER A 198 -9.49 -3.08 1.56
N ILE A 199 -9.92 -3.81 0.54
CA ILE A 199 -10.69 -3.27 -0.59
C ILE A 199 -12.03 -2.75 -0.08
N LEU A 200 -12.73 -3.55 0.72
CA LEU A 200 -14.09 -3.23 1.19
C LEU A 200 -14.12 -2.04 2.14
N ASN A 201 -13.17 -1.96 3.07
CA ASN A 201 -13.10 -0.87 4.05
C ASN A 201 -12.27 0.32 3.55
N GLN A 202 -11.75 0.25 2.31
CA GLN A 202 -10.87 1.24 1.71
C GLN A 202 -9.69 1.61 2.62
N ILE A 203 -8.98 0.60 3.12
CA ILE A 203 -7.79 0.75 3.97
C ILE A 203 -6.58 0.41 3.13
N ALA A 204 -5.71 1.39 2.87
CA ALA A 204 -4.57 1.30 1.97
C ALA A 204 -4.88 0.83 0.54
N ILE A 205 -6.15 0.61 0.19
CA ILE A 205 -6.59 0.23 -1.15
C ILE A 205 -7.77 1.12 -1.52
N ALA A 206 -7.66 1.80 -2.65
CA ALA A 206 -8.77 2.58 -3.20
C ALA A 206 -8.85 2.42 -4.71
N LYS A 207 -10.07 2.60 -5.23
CA LYS A 207 -10.35 2.66 -6.66
C LYS A 207 -11.09 3.95 -6.91
N THR A 208 -10.60 4.75 -7.84
CA THR A 208 -11.32 5.92 -8.33
C THR A 208 -11.88 5.61 -9.70
N GLU A 209 -13.20 5.78 -9.80
CA GLU A 209 -13.90 5.73 -11.07
C GLU A 209 -13.84 7.11 -11.75
N PRO A 210 -13.76 7.17 -13.08
CA PRO A 210 -13.74 8.42 -13.79
C PRO A 210 -15.07 9.17 -13.56
N GLY A 211 -14.97 10.44 -13.22
CA GLY A 211 -16.11 11.35 -13.27
C GLY A 211 -16.37 11.80 -14.70
N ASP A 212 -17.51 12.46 -14.93
CA ASP A 212 -17.76 13.22 -16.17
C ASP A 212 -16.72 14.36 -16.28
N GLU A 213 -16.18 14.62 -17.48
CA GLU A 213 -15.21 15.68 -17.74
C GLU A 213 -15.68 17.05 -17.23
N ASN A 214 -16.99 17.28 -17.24
CA ASN A 214 -17.58 18.55 -16.81
C ASN A 214 -17.80 18.64 -15.29
N ASN A 215 -17.69 17.52 -14.56
CA ASN A 215 -18.14 17.43 -13.17
C ASN A 215 -17.23 16.54 -12.31
N GLN A 216 -15.97 16.36 -12.71
CA GLN A 216 -15.02 15.57 -11.94
C GLN A 216 -14.68 16.30 -10.64
N ASP A 217 -15.31 15.85 -9.55
CA ASP A 217 -15.04 16.38 -8.22
C ASP A 217 -13.68 15.86 -7.72
N ILE A 218 -12.72 16.77 -7.61
CA ILE A 218 -11.37 16.53 -7.06
C ILE A 218 -11.46 15.90 -5.66
N SER A 219 -12.58 16.09 -4.95
CA SER A 219 -12.79 15.47 -3.63
C SER A 219 -12.78 13.94 -3.63
N ALA A 220 -13.03 13.29 -4.77
CA ALA A 220 -12.86 11.84 -4.91
C ALA A 220 -11.41 11.39 -4.73
N LEU A 221 -10.44 12.27 -4.99
CA LEU A 221 -9.00 11.99 -4.88
C LEU A 221 -8.41 12.45 -3.56
N VAL A 222 -8.68 13.70 -3.17
CA VAL A 222 -8.04 14.32 -2.00
C VAL A 222 -8.97 14.40 -0.79
N GLY A 223 -10.29 14.37 -0.99
CA GLY A 223 -11.27 14.65 0.05
C GLY A 223 -11.78 16.09 0.01
N LYS A 224 -12.48 16.52 1.06
CA LYS A 224 -13.08 17.86 1.15
C LYS A 224 -13.24 18.31 2.59
N VAL A 225 -13.44 19.61 2.79
CA VAL A 225 -13.78 20.16 4.11
C VAL A 225 -15.13 19.60 4.57
N ASP A 226 -15.20 19.14 5.82
CA ASP A 226 -16.43 18.73 6.49
C ASP A 226 -17.10 19.94 7.13
N ILE A 227 -18.20 20.40 6.51
CA ILE A 227 -18.96 21.58 6.94
C ILE A 227 -19.40 21.46 8.41
N ARG A 228 -19.68 20.24 8.88
CA ARG A 228 -20.13 20.01 10.27
C ARG A 228 -19.03 20.30 11.30
N LYS A 229 -17.77 20.21 10.89
CA LYS A 229 -16.62 20.49 11.76
C LYS A 229 -16.23 21.96 11.78
N LEU A 230 -16.81 22.80 10.92
CA LEU A 230 -16.52 24.22 10.85
C LEU A 230 -17.06 25.02 12.04
N GLU A 231 -17.95 24.44 12.84
CA GLU A 231 -18.37 25.00 14.13
C GLU A 231 -17.25 24.96 15.17
N GLU A 232 -16.39 23.93 15.11
CA GLU A 232 -15.32 23.68 16.08
C GLU A 232 -13.93 24.07 15.56
N TYR A 233 -13.71 23.96 14.25
CA TYR A 233 -12.40 24.12 13.61
C TYR A 233 -12.44 25.09 12.43
N PRO A 234 -11.42 25.96 12.25
CA PRO A 234 -11.25 26.76 11.04
C PRO A 234 -11.14 25.92 9.76
N GLN A 235 -11.49 26.50 8.61
CA GLN A 235 -11.47 25.78 7.32
C GLN A 235 -10.09 25.23 6.94
N ASN A 236 -9.01 25.90 7.36
CA ASN A 236 -7.63 25.48 7.11
C ASN A 236 -7.08 24.49 8.15
N ASP A 237 -7.88 24.09 9.13
CA ASP A 237 -7.48 23.12 10.14
C ASP A 237 -7.54 21.69 9.57
N ALA A 238 -6.52 20.89 9.88
CA ALA A 238 -6.43 19.49 9.47
C ALA A 238 -7.65 18.67 9.95
N ASP A 239 -8.18 18.96 11.14
CA ASP A 239 -9.32 18.22 11.69
C ASP A 239 -10.64 18.56 10.98
N ALA A 240 -10.76 19.75 10.38
CA ALA A 240 -11.92 20.14 9.58
C ALA A 240 -11.97 19.44 8.22
N TYR A 241 -10.88 18.78 7.80
CA TYR A 241 -10.78 18.14 6.50
C TYR A 241 -11.17 16.66 6.56
N SER A 242 -12.06 16.24 5.65
CA SER A 242 -12.41 14.83 5.43
C SER A 242 -11.45 14.22 4.42
N TYR A 243 -10.48 13.44 4.92
CA TYR A 243 -9.51 12.67 4.13
C TYR A 243 -10.10 11.40 3.50
N SER A 244 -11.31 11.51 2.95
CA SER A 244 -12.03 10.40 2.32
C SER A 244 -11.60 10.11 0.87
N GLY A 245 -10.71 10.95 0.32
CA GLY A 245 -10.23 10.81 -1.06
C GLY A 245 -9.36 9.58 -1.26
N ALA A 246 -9.34 9.04 -2.47
CA ALA A 246 -8.62 7.81 -2.81
C ALA A 246 -7.11 7.90 -2.54
N LEU A 247 -6.46 9.05 -2.73
CA LEU A 247 -5.04 9.24 -2.41
C LEU A 247 -4.77 9.10 -0.91
N CYS A 248 -5.67 9.60 -0.07
CA CYS A 248 -5.61 9.47 1.37
C CYS A 248 -5.86 8.03 1.81
N ARG A 249 -6.89 7.40 1.24
CA ARG A 249 -7.33 6.06 1.61
C ARG A 249 -6.43 4.94 1.09
N ALA A 250 -5.75 5.15 -0.04
CA ALA A 250 -4.79 4.21 -0.61
C ALA A 250 -3.36 4.43 -0.13
N ASN A 251 -3.10 5.40 0.75
CA ASN A 251 -1.76 5.64 1.25
C ASN A 251 -1.18 4.38 1.91
N GLN A 252 0.14 4.23 1.77
CA GLN A 252 0.88 3.01 2.06
C GLN A 252 0.45 1.76 1.26
N GLY A 253 -0.49 1.78 0.32
CA GLY A 253 -0.88 0.59 -0.45
C GLY A 253 -1.07 0.83 -1.96
N LEU A 254 -2.26 0.55 -2.50
CA LEU A 254 -2.53 0.54 -3.94
C LEU A 254 -3.75 1.38 -4.29
N MET A 255 -3.58 2.29 -5.25
CA MET A 255 -4.69 3.04 -5.83
C MET A 255 -4.85 2.68 -7.30
N GLU A 256 -6.08 2.33 -7.70
CA GLU A 256 -6.44 2.14 -9.09
C GLU A 256 -7.14 3.39 -9.64
N PHE A 257 -6.61 3.95 -10.73
CA PHE A 257 -7.31 4.93 -11.54
C PHE A 257 -7.86 4.26 -12.79
N VAL A 258 -9.18 4.26 -12.94
CA VAL A 258 -9.84 3.75 -14.14
C VAL A 258 -9.97 4.88 -15.16
N GLU A 259 -9.54 4.62 -16.40
CA GLU A 259 -9.77 5.51 -17.56
C GLU A 259 -9.24 6.96 -17.39
N MET A 260 -8.06 7.11 -16.78
CA MET A 260 -7.41 8.41 -16.57
C MET A 260 -7.17 9.21 -17.86
N PHE A 261 -6.97 8.51 -18.99
CA PHE A 261 -6.72 9.08 -20.30
C PHE A 261 -7.83 8.64 -21.27
N LYS A 262 -9.07 9.08 -21.03
CA LYS A 262 -10.01 9.20 -22.13
C LYS A 262 -9.54 10.38 -22.99
N ALA A 263 -9.13 10.07 -24.21
CA ALA A 263 -8.90 11.04 -25.28
C ALA A 263 -10.13 11.06 -26.18
#